data_AF-A0A816XX47-F1
#
_entry.id   AF-A0A816XX47-F1
#
_cell.length_a   1.000
_cell.length_b   1.000
_cell.length_c   1.000
_cell.angle_alpha   90.00
_cell.angle_beta   90.00
_cell.angle_gamma   90.00
#
_symmetry.space_group_name_H-M   'P 1'
#
loop_
_entity.id
_entity.type
_entity.pdbx_description
1 polymer ?
#
loop_
_entity_poly.entity_id
_entity_poly.type
_entity_poly.pdbx_seq_one_letter_code
_entity_poly.pdbx_strand_id
1 'polypeptide(L)'
;MSSSPEKKKEKKLEEELPSTPQPNPTPSLPDELLTSCIARLSRLYYPTLSLVSKSFRSLLASPELYKARSLSFRTESCLYLCLESSSDSRWFTLCRKPDKTETEDDVSKNKKNNDDVSKNKKKKKSTSYALCKLPSLHSPPAVFSGLVSVGSDIYNIRSSSNVSVLDCRFHTWRKAPSLPVELMALSACAVDEKIYVAGIHGESLKNASKVLDARTQTWDHVVSIPCSLTRRGALNMRSVCIDGKPHVATDDGVVCYNSQEGKWELGEAKMGSFRFSDSYCEVENVLYSVYDGMLRWYDGEVNVWRSLEGLVGLPKFLPGVSVRLCDYGGNMVVVWDKNMLSSGEKKILCAEIALERRGVWEIWGGVEWIDHVLTVPIGYYIVKALTAMV
;
A
#
# COMPACT_ATOMS: atom_id res chain seq x y z
N MET A 1 69.51 60.83 20.25
CA MET A 1 69.28 60.90 18.79
C MET A 1 70.47 60.22 18.12
N SER A 2 70.33 58.95 17.77
CA SER A 2 71.35 58.22 17.02
C SER A 2 70.70 57.70 15.74
N SER A 3 71.14 58.23 14.60
CA SER A 3 70.81 57.75 13.28
C SER A 3 71.64 56.51 12.97
N SER A 4 70.96 55.43 12.57
CA SER A 4 71.55 54.15 12.18
C SER A 4 71.30 53.91 10.67
N PRO A 5 72.26 53.34 9.92
CA PRO A 5 72.17 53.23 8.47
C PRO A 5 71.44 51.95 8.02
N GLU A 6 70.83 52.06 6.83
CA GLU A 6 70.12 51.01 6.09
C GLU A 6 71.01 49.81 5.72
N LYS A 7 70.44 48.60 5.81
CA LYS A 7 70.94 47.40 5.11
C LYS A 7 69.81 46.73 4.34
N LYS A 8 70.02 46.62 3.02
CA LYS A 8 69.25 45.81 2.05
C LYS A 8 69.14 44.35 2.49
N LYS A 9 67.97 43.74 2.29
CA LYS A 9 67.79 42.28 2.23
C LYS A 9 67.11 41.90 0.92
N GLU A 10 67.75 40.95 0.23
CA GLU A 10 67.36 40.33 -1.03
C GLU A 10 66.02 39.57 -0.90
N LYS A 11 65.18 39.65 -1.95
CA LYS A 11 64.00 38.80 -2.11
C LYS A 11 64.44 37.45 -2.68
N LYS A 12 64.18 36.38 -1.95
CA LYS A 12 64.29 35.00 -2.41
C LYS A 12 62.97 34.62 -3.11
N LEU A 13 63.04 34.23 -4.38
CA LEU A 13 61.93 33.61 -5.11
C LEU A 13 61.76 32.18 -4.58
N GLU A 14 60.56 31.84 -4.11
CA GLU A 14 60.11 30.45 -3.89
C GLU A 14 59.32 30.00 -5.13
N GLU A 15 59.76 28.90 -5.74
CA GLU A 15 59.04 28.18 -6.81
C GLU A 15 57.80 27.50 -6.22
N GLU A 16 56.62 27.81 -6.78
CA GLU A 16 55.40 27.05 -6.51
C GLU A 16 55.44 25.69 -7.21
N LEU A 17 55.26 24.60 -6.46
CA LEU A 17 54.98 23.27 -7.01
C LEU A 17 53.59 23.24 -7.67
N PRO A 18 53.42 22.52 -8.79
CA PRO A 18 52.15 22.46 -9.50
C PRO A 18 51.09 21.70 -8.69
N SER A 19 49.93 22.33 -8.55
CA SER A 19 48.73 21.76 -7.93
C SER A 19 48.24 20.54 -8.71
N THR A 20 47.88 19.50 -7.97
CA THR A 20 47.26 18.28 -8.46
C THR A 20 45.94 18.58 -9.19
N PRO A 21 45.62 17.90 -10.32
CA PRO A 21 44.38 18.14 -11.02
C PRO A 21 43.20 17.72 -10.14
N GLN A 22 42.29 18.65 -9.86
CA GLN A 22 40.98 18.30 -9.32
C GLN A 22 40.27 17.32 -10.25
N PRO A 23 39.54 16.33 -9.74
CA PRO A 23 38.75 15.44 -10.57
C PRO A 23 37.68 16.26 -11.29
N ASN A 24 37.71 16.21 -12.62
CA ASN A 24 36.71 16.82 -13.49
C ASN A 24 35.29 16.51 -12.96
N PRO A 25 34.43 17.52 -12.73
CA PRO A 25 33.01 17.25 -12.52
C PRO A 25 32.50 16.65 -13.82
N THR A 26 32.14 15.36 -13.79
CA THR A 26 31.31 14.75 -14.83
C THR A 26 30.18 15.72 -15.16
N PRO A 27 29.91 16.03 -16.45
CA PRO A 27 28.82 16.95 -16.79
C PRO A 27 27.53 16.33 -16.27
N SER A 28 27.03 16.87 -15.16
CA SER A 28 25.79 16.42 -14.56
C SER A 28 24.68 16.77 -15.53
N LEU A 29 23.85 15.78 -15.89
CA LEU A 29 22.62 16.02 -16.62
C LEU A 29 21.84 17.14 -15.89
N PRO A 30 21.27 18.13 -16.60
CA PRO A 30 20.39 19.12 -15.98
C PRO A 30 19.29 18.44 -15.17
N ASP A 31 19.00 18.96 -13.98
CA ASP A 31 18.00 18.38 -13.06
C ASP A 31 16.62 18.25 -13.72
N GLU A 32 16.28 19.12 -14.67
CA GLU A 32 15.03 19.03 -15.46
C GLU A 32 14.96 17.78 -16.34
N LEU A 33 16.05 17.44 -17.03
CA LEU A 33 16.13 16.22 -17.84
C LEU A 33 16.10 14.98 -16.96
N LEU A 34 16.78 15.03 -15.82
CA LEU A 34 16.77 13.94 -14.84
C LEU A 34 15.35 13.73 -14.27
N THR A 35 14.64 14.81 -13.95
CA THR A 35 13.25 14.78 -13.47
C THR A 35 12.33 14.17 -14.52
N SER A 36 12.46 14.59 -15.78
CA SER A 36 11.67 14.04 -16.90
C SER A 36 11.92 12.54 -17.10
N CYS A 37 13.17 12.10 -17.00
CA CYS A 37 13.53 10.69 -17.08
C CYS A 37 12.93 9.88 -15.91
N ILE A 38 13.10 10.34 -14.67
CA ILE A 38 12.62 9.63 -13.49
C ILE A 38 11.09 9.63 -13.42
N ALA A 39 10.43 10.71 -13.86
CA ALA A 39 8.97 10.78 -13.95
C ALA A 39 8.36 9.69 -14.84
N ARG A 40 9.12 9.14 -15.79
CA ARG A 40 8.66 8.05 -16.67
C ARG A 40 8.89 6.66 -16.09
N LEU A 41 9.70 6.54 -15.04
CA LEU A 41 9.98 5.27 -14.39
C LEU A 41 8.83 4.89 -13.45
N SER A 42 8.59 3.59 -13.30
CA SER A 42 7.67 3.11 -12.27
C SER A 42 8.23 3.42 -10.88
N ARG A 43 7.34 3.81 -9.96
CA ARG A 43 7.67 4.06 -8.55
C ARG A 43 8.15 2.80 -7.84
N LEU A 44 7.91 1.61 -8.39
CA LEU A 44 8.55 0.37 -7.93
C LEU A 44 10.08 0.46 -7.88
N TYR A 45 10.70 1.29 -8.74
CA TYR A 45 12.15 1.51 -8.76
C TYR A 45 12.62 2.63 -7.85
N TYR A 46 11.73 3.49 -7.34
CA TYR A 46 12.10 4.70 -6.59
C TYR A 46 12.88 4.39 -5.31
N PRO A 47 12.52 3.37 -4.50
CA PRO A 47 13.32 3.02 -3.33
C PRO A 47 14.77 2.68 -3.69
N THR A 48 14.97 1.90 -4.76
CA THR A 48 16.31 1.54 -5.25
C THR A 48 17.06 2.75 -5.80
N LEU A 49 16.39 3.61 -6.58
CA LEU A 49 16.99 4.85 -7.13
C LEU A 49 17.42 5.82 -6.02
N SER A 50 16.66 5.90 -4.92
CA SER A 50 16.98 6.77 -3.77
C SER A 50 18.29 6.40 -3.04
N LEU A 51 18.79 5.19 -3.28
CA LEU A 51 20.04 4.68 -2.73
C LEU A 51 21.25 5.01 -3.62
N VAL A 52 21.04 5.38 -4.89
CA VAL A 52 22.12 5.64 -5.87
C VAL A 52 22.92 6.89 -5.51
N SER A 53 22.24 8.01 -5.22
CA SER A 53 22.91 9.26 -4.82
C SER A 53 22.01 10.19 -4.00
N LYS A 54 22.63 11.18 -3.33
CA LYS A 54 21.91 12.24 -2.63
C LYS A 54 21.04 13.09 -3.56
N SER A 55 21.49 13.32 -4.80
CA SER A 55 20.75 14.08 -5.82
C SER A 55 19.47 13.33 -6.24
N PHE A 56 19.57 12.03 -6.58
CA PHE A 56 18.38 11.22 -6.88
C PHE A 56 17.38 11.20 -5.72
N ARG A 57 17.88 11.04 -4.49
CA ARG A 57 17.02 11.10 -3.30
C ARG A 57 16.31 12.45 -3.15
N SER A 58 17.02 13.54 -3.36
CA SER A 58 16.46 14.90 -3.30
C SER A 58 15.40 15.11 -4.38
N LEU A 59 15.64 14.60 -5.60
CA LEU A 59 14.70 14.71 -6.71
C LEU A 59 13.42 13.90 -6.48
N LEU A 60 13.55 12.68 -5.95
CA LEU A 60 12.41 11.83 -5.60
C LEU A 60 11.53 12.42 -4.49
N ALA A 61 12.11 13.26 -3.63
CA ALA A 61 11.40 14.00 -2.60
C ALA A 61 10.83 15.35 -3.10
N SER A 62 11.19 15.79 -4.31
CA SER A 62 10.80 17.09 -4.85
C SER A 62 9.36 17.05 -5.41
N PRO A 63 8.53 18.09 -5.14
CA PRO A 63 7.20 18.22 -5.72
C PRO A 63 7.19 18.31 -7.26
N GLU A 64 8.27 18.79 -7.86
CA GLU A 64 8.43 18.98 -9.31
C GLU A 64 8.32 17.64 -10.05
N LEU A 65 8.80 16.55 -9.44
CA LEU A 65 8.67 15.22 -10.00
C LEU A 65 7.20 14.82 -10.18
N TYR A 66 6.36 15.07 -9.18
CA TYR A 66 4.94 14.71 -9.24
C TYR A 66 4.15 15.60 -10.19
N LYS A 67 4.54 16.88 -10.33
CA LYS A 67 4.01 17.75 -11.40
C LYS A 67 4.36 17.18 -12.78
N ALA A 68 5.61 16.77 -13.00
CA ALA A 68 6.05 16.19 -14.27
C ALA A 68 5.34 14.87 -14.60
N ARG A 69 5.12 14.00 -13.60
CA ARG A 69 4.34 12.76 -13.76
C ARG A 69 2.90 13.04 -14.16
N SER A 70 2.24 13.97 -13.46
CA SER A 70 0.87 14.37 -13.74
C SER A 70 0.72 14.94 -15.15
N LEU A 71 1.62 15.85 -15.58
CA LEU A 71 1.64 16.39 -16.95
C LEU A 71 1.88 15.33 -18.02
N SER A 72 2.56 14.23 -17.67
CA SER A 72 2.84 13.11 -18.57
C SER A 72 1.78 11.99 -18.50
N PHE A 73 0.69 12.19 -17.74
CA PHE A 73 -0.34 11.18 -17.47
C PHE A 73 0.24 9.85 -16.95
N ARG A 74 1.26 9.93 -16.11
CA ARG A 74 1.94 8.78 -15.49
C ARG A 74 1.46 8.54 -14.07
N THR A 75 0.15 8.38 -13.90
CA THR A 75 -0.42 7.91 -12.64
C THR A 75 -0.35 6.40 -12.58
N GLU A 76 0.12 5.85 -11.45
CA GLU A 76 0.19 4.40 -11.27
C GLU A 76 -0.37 3.96 -9.92
N SER A 77 -0.93 2.75 -9.90
CA SER A 77 -1.35 2.06 -8.69
C SER A 77 -0.12 1.64 -7.88
N CYS A 78 0.01 2.19 -6.68
CA CYS A 78 1.09 1.88 -5.75
C CYS A 78 0.55 1.07 -4.57
N LEU A 79 1.08 -0.14 -4.36
CA LEU A 79 0.69 -1.01 -3.24
C LEU A 79 1.36 -0.55 -1.94
N TYR A 80 0.55 -0.44 -0.89
CA TYR A 80 0.95 -0.16 0.48
C TYR A 80 0.47 -1.26 1.43
N LEU A 81 1.33 -1.63 2.37
CA LEU A 81 1.04 -2.61 3.40
C LEU A 81 1.25 -2.00 4.78
N CYS A 82 0.22 -2.07 5.63
CA CYS A 82 0.32 -1.73 7.04
C CYS A 82 0.49 -3.01 7.85
N LEU A 83 1.58 -3.09 8.61
CA LEU A 83 1.85 -4.14 9.59
C LEU A 83 1.85 -3.53 10.98
N GLU A 84 1.28 -4.23 11.95
CA GLU A 84 1.23 -3.76 13.33
C GLU A 84 1.80 -4.80 14.27
N SER A 85 2.43 -4.31 15.33
CA SER A 85 2.94 -5.07 16.47
C SER A 85 2.45 -4.39 17.75
N SER A 86 2.65 -5.02 18.91
CA SER A 86 2.15 -4.50 20.20
C SER A 86 2.60 -3.09 20.56
N SER A 87 3.66 -2.57 19.91
CA SER A 87 4.24 -1.26 20.20
C SER A 87 4.34 -0.32 19.00
N ASP A 88 4.11 -0.79 17.76
CA ASP A 88 4.41 0.00 16.57
C ASP A 88 3.56 -0.43 15.35
N SER A 89 3.07 0.57 14.63
CA SER A 89 2.48 0.43 13.29
C SER A 89 3.54 0.80 12.25
N ARG A 90 3.72 -0.02 11.22
CA ARG A 90 4.73 0.18 10.16
C ARG A 90 4.11 0.09 8.79
N TRP A 91 4.50 1.02 7.94
CA TRP A 91 4.04 1.09 6.56
C TRP A 91 5.17 0.68 5.61
N PHE A 92 4.78 -0.08 4.60
CA PHE A 92 5.66 -0.54 3.55
C PHE A 92 5.02 -0.26 2.20
N THR A 93 5.85 -0.12 1.17
CA THR A 93 5.41 -0.03 -0.22
C THR A 93 6.12 -1.07 -1.07
N LEU A 94 5.45 -1.59 -2.09
CA LEU A 94 6.04 -2.56 -3.01
C LEU A 94 7.16 -1.91 -3.82
N CYS A 95 8.26 -2.62 -4.00
CA CYS A 95 9.42 -2.16 -4.74
C CYS A 95 10.08 -3.32 -5.50
N ARG A 96 10.81 -3.00 -6.57
CA ARG A 96 11.63 -3.97 -7.30
C ARG A 96 12.94 -4.20 -6.55
N LYS A 97 13.28 -5.47 -6.32
CA LYS A 97 14.60 -5.85 -5.81
C LYS A 97 15.66 -5.42 -6.83
N PRO A 98 16.80 -4.86 -6.41
CA PRO A 98 17.91 -4.66 -7.33
C PRO A 98 18.31 -6.02 -7.92
N ASP A 99 18.47 -6.06 -9.24
CA ASP A 99 18.97 -7.26 -9.92
C ASP A 99 20.33 -7.59 -9.30
N LYS A 100 20.42 -8.75 -8.65
CA LYS A 100 21.72 -9.28 -8.26
C LYS A 100 22.40 -9.66 -9.56
N THR A 101 23.39 -8.87 -9.99
CA THR A 101 24.41 -9.36 -10.89
C THR A 101 25.03 -10.55 -10.19
N GLU A 102 24.83 -11.75 -10.72
CA GLU A 102 25.63 -12.92 -10.37
C GLU A 102 27.08 -12.52 -10.67
N THR A 103 27.84 -12.06 -9.67
CA THR A 103 29.28 -11.97 -9.84
C THR A 103 29.78 -13.40 -9.98
N GLU A 104 30.58 -13.63 -11.02
CA GLU A 104 31.25 -14.89 -11.35
C GLU A 104 32.31 -15.27 -10.31
N ASP A 105 32.01 -15.16 -9.02
CA ASP A 105 32.95 -15.48 -7.93
C ASP A 105 32.85 -16.95 -7.48
N ASP A 106 32.00 -17.76 -8.11
CA ASP A 106 31.91 -19.21 -7.87
C ASP A 106 32.85 -20.04 -8.79
N VAL A 107 33.86 -19.42 -9.41
CA VAL A 107 34.99 -20.13 -10.05
C VAL A 107 36.21 -20.13 -9.13
N SER A 108 36.09 -20.70 -7.92
CA SER A 108 37.24 -21.35 -7.25
C SER A 108 36.81 -22.06 -5.96
N LYS A 109 36.25 -23.26 -6.09
CA LYS A 109 36.52 -24.44 -5.24
C LYS A 109 35.54 -25.56 -5.59
N ASN A 110 35.94 -26.43 -6.51
CA ASN A 110 35.97 -27.87 -6.24
C ASN A 110 36.54 -28.62 -7.44
N LYS A 111 37.79 -29.05 -7.26
CA LYS A 111 38.45 -30.04 -8.10
C LYS A 111 38.14 -31.42 -7.51
N LYS A 112 37.61 -32.31 -8.35
CA LYS A 112 37.51 -33.79 -8.23
C LYS A 112 36.48 -34.36 -7.25
N ASN A 113 35.38 -34.91 -7.78
CA ASN A 113 35.28 -36.33 -8.16
C ASN A 113 34.02 -36.57 -9.00
N ASN A 114 34.15 -37.45 -10.00
CA ASN A 114 33.06 -38.00 -10.79
C ASN A 114 32.12 -38.79 -9.89
N ASP A 115 30.81 -38.63 -10.08
CA ASP A 115 29.93 -39.71 -10.52
C ASP A 115 28.53 -39.16 -10.88
N ASP A 116 27.98 -39.81 -11.88
CA ASP A 116 26.82 -39.50 -12.71
C ASP A 116 25.48 -39.42 -11.94
N VAL A 117 24.82 -38.26 -11.91
CA VAL A 117 23.34 -38.11 -12.00
C VAL A 117 23.00 -36.67 -12.44
N SER A 118 22.47 -36.53 -13.65
CA SER A 118 21.86 -35.32 -14.18
C SER A 118 20.61 -34.91 -13.38
N LYS A 119 20.78 -34.06 -12.36
CA LYS A 119 19.67 -33.33 -11.74
C LYS A 119 19.54 -31.97 -12.42
N ASN A 120 18.53 -31.85 -13.30
CA ASN A 120 17.97 -30.59 -13.77
C ASN A 120 17.60 -29.70 -12.56
N LYS A 121 18.55 -28.88 -12.08
CA LYS A 121 18.25 -27.78 -11.17
C LYS A 121 17.47 -26.75 -11.99
N LYS A 122 16.14 -26.79 -11.92
CA LYS A 122 15.29 -25.65 -12.32
C LYS A 122 15.89 -24.40 -11.67
N LYS A 123 16.42 -23.47 -12.50
CA LYS A 123 16.82 -22.13 -12.06
C LYS A 123 15.65 -21.57 -11.24
N LYS A 124 15.85 -21.39 -9.93
CA LYS A 124 14.89 -20.67 -9.08
C LYS A 124 14.77 -19.29 -9.71
N LYS A 125 13.60 -18.95 -10.28
CA LYS A 125 13.31 -17.57 -10.70
C LYS A 125 13.63 -16.68 -9.48
N SER A 126 14.53 -15.73 -9.67
CA SER A 126 14.86 -14.75 -8.64
C SER A 126 13.58 -14.02 -8.26
N THR A 127 13.41 -13.81 -6.97
CA THR A 127 12.33 -12.99 -6.42
C THR A 127 12.51 -11.56 -6.94
N SER A 128 11.55 -11.02 -7.70
CA SER A 128 11.66 -9.68 -8.30
C SER A 128 11.14 -8.56 -7.38
N TYR A 129 10.29 -8.89 -6.41
CA TYR A 129 9.60 -7.89 -5.58
C TYR A 129 10.02 -7.95 -4.11
N ALA A 130 10.01 -6.79 -3.46
CA ALA A 130 10.22 -6.60 -2.03
C ALA A 130 9.22 -5.57 -1.49
N LEU A 131 9.04 -5.56 -0.17
CA LEU A 131 8.41 -4.45 0.52
C LEU A 131 9.48 -3.57 1.17
N CYS A 132 9.50 -2.30 0.78
CA CYS A 132 10.39 -1.29 1.28
C CYS A 132 9.69 -0.51 2.42
N LYS A 133 10.32 -0.43 3.60
CA LYS A 133 9.78 0.31 4.76
C LYS A 133 9.74 1.82 4.46
N LEU A 134 8.64 2.48 4.81
CA LEU A 134 8.55 3.94 4.70
C LEU A 134 9.43 4.63 5.76
N PRO A 135 9.98 5.83 5.48
CA PRO A 135 10.92 6.52 6.37
C PRO A 135 10.35 7.03 7.71
N SER A 136 9.04 6.92 7.96
CA SER A 136 8.39 7.57 9.11
C SER A 136 8.83 6.96 10.45
N LEU A 137 9.34 7.80 11.37
CA LEU A 137 9.75 7.36 12.72
C LEU A 137 8.59 6.93 13.62
N HIS A 138 7.40 7.52 13.46
CA HIS A 138 6.21 7.20 14.26
C HIS A 138 4.96 7.28 13.39
N SER A 139 4.48 6.15 12.90
CA SER A 139 3.19 6.12 12.20
C SER A 139 2.06 6.03 13.24
N PRO A 140 0.94 6.73 13.03
CA PRO A 140 -0.20 6.62 13.94
C PRO A 140 -0.72 5.17 13.95
N PRO A 141 -1.18 4.66 15.10
CA PRO A 141 -1.79 3.33 15.16
C PRO A 141 -2.94 3.25 14.15
N ALA A 142 -2.97 2.16 13.39
CA ALA A 142 -3.85 2.00 12.25
C ALA A 142 -4.99 1.04 12.57
N VAL A 143 -6.21 1.38 12.13
CA VAL A 143 -7.39 0.52 12.34
C VAL A 143 -7.90 0.08 10.98
N PHE A 144 -7.95 -1.24 10.73
CA PHE A 144 -8.35 -1.82 9.44
C PHE A 144 -9.62 -1.18 8.86
N SER A 145 -10.66 -1.04 9.69
CA SER A 145 -11.97 -0.56 9.27
C SER A 145 -12.00 0.94 8.95
N GLY A 146 -11.04 1.72 9.45
CA GLY A 146 -10.93 3.16 9.21
C GLY A 146 -9.88 3.56 8.18
N LEU A 147 -9.16 2.60 7.61
CA LEU A 147 -8.16 2.84 6.57
C LEU A 147 -8.79 2.88 5.18
N VAL A 148 -8.65 3.98 4.45
CA VAL A 148 -9.26 4.18 3.13
C VAL A 148 -8.31 4.95 2.21
N SER A 149 -8.18 4.51 0.96
CA SER A 149 -7.42 5.23 -0.08
C SER A 149 -8.34 6.15 -0.89
N VAL A 150 -7.91 7.39 -1.11
CA VAL A 150 -8.54 8.36 -2.02
C VAL A 150 -7.43 9.04 -2.81
N GLY A 151 -7.41 8.84 -4.13
CA GLY A 151 -6.33 9.34 -5.00
C GLY A 151 -4.95 8.94 -4.49
N SER A 152 -4.09 9.93 -4.24
CA SER A 152 -2.72 9.75 -3.73
C SER A 152 -2.61 9.72 -2.21
N ASP A 153 -3.73 9.65 -1.49
CA ASP A 153 -3.77 9.75 -0.04
C ASP A 153 -4.36 8.50 0.59
N ILE A 154 -3.81 8.08 1.73
CA ILE A 154 -4.41 7.04 2.58
C ILE A 154 -4.86 7.69 3.89
N TYR A 155 -6.16 7.65 4.14
CA TYR A 155 -6.80 8.15 5.35
C TYR A 155 -6.81 7.05 6.41
N ASN A 156 -6.48 7.43 7.64
CA ASN A 156 -6.60 6.62 8.84
C ASN A 156 -7.56 7.32 9.80
N ILE A 157 -8.81 6.87 9.79
CA ILE A 157 -9.91 7.40 10.61
C ILE A 157 -10.09 6.52 11.84
N ARG A 158 -9.96 7.10 13.02
CA ARG A 158 -10.06 6.37 14.29
C ARG A 158 -11.33 6.72 15.06
N SER A 159 -11.78 5.77 15.88
CA SER A 159 -12.88 5.94 16.84
C SER A 159 -12.69 7.15 17.77
N SER A 160 -11.45 7.42 18.18
CA SER A 160 -11.04 8.56 19.03
C SER A 160 -11.06 9.92 18.32
N SER A 161 -11.89 10.08 17.28
CA SER A 161 -12.02 11.25 16.41
C SER A 161 -10.78 11.72 15.64
N ASN A 162 -9.64 11.06 15.82
CA ASN A 162 -8.39 11.42 15.16
C ASN A 162 -8.38 10.93 13.71
N VAL A 163 -8.07 11.84 12.79
CA VAL A 163 -7.89 11.54 11.36
C VAL A 163 -6.48 11.93 10.95
N SER A 164 -5.73 10.94 10.45
CA SER A 164 -4.38 11.14 9.90
C SER A 164 -4.36 10.71 8.44
N VAL A 165 -3.58 11.40 7.62
CA VAL A 165 -3.47 11.13 6.18
C VAL A 165 -2.01 10.86 5.85
N LEU A 166 -1.75 9.73 5.21
CA LEU A 166 -0.48 9.42 4.59
C LEU A 166 -0.50 9.93 3.14
N ASP A 167 0.31 10.94 2.86
CA ASP A 167 0.57 11.39 1.50
C ASP A 167 1.47 10.36 0.81
N CYS A 168 0.92 9.63 -0.15
CA CYS A 168 1.63 8.53 -0.80
C CYS A 168 2.70 9.03 -1.79
N ARG A 169 2.71 10.31 -2.16
CA ARG A 169 3.77 10.91 -2.99
C ARG A 169 5.03 11.10 -2.18
N PHE A 170 4.92 11.75 -1.02
CA PHE A 170 6.08 12.12 -0.21
C PHE A 170 6.33 11.18 0.97
N HIS A 171 5.45 10.19 1.17
CA HIS A 171 5.47 9.26 2.31
C HIS A 171 5.50 9.98 3.66
N THR A 172 4.74 11.08 3.77
CA THR A 172 4.63 11.91 4.96
C THR A 172 3.23 11.86 5.56
N TRP A 173 3.15 11.97 6.88
CA TRP A 173 1.88 12.02 7.61
C TRP A 173 1.46 13.46 7.86
N ARG A 174 0.18 13.76 7.63
CA ARG A 174 -0.48 15.02 8.03
C ARG A 174 -1.75 14.74 8.82
N LYS A 175 -2.20 15.71 9.61
CA LYS A 175 -3.52 15.68 10.26
C LYS A 175 -4.58 16.14 9.28
N ALA A 176 -5.76 15.53 9.35
CA ALA A 176 -6.98 15.96 8.68
C ALA A 176 -8.02 16.44 9.71
N PRO A 177 -9.11 17.08 9.28
CA PRO A 177 -10.18 17.49 10.18
C PRO A 177 -10.69 16.30 11.00
N SER A 178 -10.74 16.47 12.32
CA SER A 178 -11.22 15.43 13.23
C SER A 178 -12.65 15.03 12.91
N LEU A 179 -12.96 13.75 13.09
CA LEU A 179 -14.33 13.26 12.99
C LEU A 179 -15.19 14.01 14.02
N PRO A 180 -16.30 14.66 13.62
CA PRO A 180 -17.08 15.54 14.50
C PRO A 180 -17.92 14.78 15.54
N VAL A 181 -17.77 13.46 15.61
CA VAL A 181 -18.50 12.58 16.52
C VAL A 181 -17.58 11.46 16.96
N GLU A 182 -17.58 11.14 18.24
CA GLU A 182 -16.87 9.96 18.74
C GLU A 182 -17.70 8.70 18.46
N LEU A 183 -17.07 7.71 17.85
CA LEU A 183 -17.69 6.44 17.48
C LEU A 183 -17.01 5.30 18.24
N MET A 184 -17.77 4.42 18.86
CA MET A 184 -17.24 3.24 19.56
C MET A 184 -16.63 2.22 18.59
N ALA A 185 -17.30 2.03 17.45
CA ALA A 185 -16.83 1.23 16.33
C ALA A 185 -17.18 1.97 15.04
N LEU A 186 -16.34 1.84 14.01
CA LEU A 186 -16.57 2.43 12.70
C LEU A 186 -16.04 1.54 11.58
N SER A 187 -16.57 1.73 10.37
CA SER A 187 -16.01 1.26 9.12
C SER A 187 -16.20 2.33 8.04
N ALA A 188 -15.20 2.47 7.17
CA ALA A 188 -15.18 3.48 6.12
C ALA A 188 -14.90 2.88 4.74
N CYS A 189 -15.45 3.52 3.71
CA CYS A 189 -15.14 3.26 2.32
C CYS A 189 -15.12 4.59 1.54
N ALA A 190 -14.40 4.63 0.42
CA ALA A 190 -14.37 5.79 -0.47
C ALA A 190 -15.29 5.55 -1.68
N VAL A 191 -15.92 6.64 -2.12
CA VAL A 191 -16.61 6.73 -3.41
C VAL A 191 -16.19 8.06 -4.00
N ASP A 192 -15.53 8.01 -5.16
CA ASP A 192 -14.89 9.17 -5.78
C ASP A 192 -13.99 9.90 -4.74
N GLU A 193 -14.19 11.21 -4.55
CA GLU A 193 -13.46 12.06 -3.62
C GLU A 193 -14.15 12.16 -2.23
N LYS A 194 -15.05 11.23 -1.90
CA LYS A 194 -15.81 11.24 -0.64
C LYS A 194 -15.58 9.98 0.16
N ILE A 195 -15.32 10.15 1.45
CA ILE A 195 -15.14 9.04 2.39
C ILE A 195 -16.39 8.92 3.25
N TYR A 196 -17.07 7.80 3.13
CA TYR A 196 -18.26 7.46 3.90
C TYR A 196 -17.84 6.66 5.11
N VAL A 197 -18.10 7.21 6.30
CA VAL A 197 -17.83 6.57 7.59
C VAL A 197 -19.15 6.19 8.20
N ALA A 198 -19.33 4.92 8.52
CA ALA A 198 -20.46 4.41 9.27
C ALA A 198 -19.98 3.80 10.58
N GLY A 199 -20.71 3.98 11.67
CA GLY A 199 -20.30 3.47 12.98
C GLY A 199 -21.37 3.60 14.04
N ILE A 200 -21.00 3.30 15.28
CA ILE A 200 -21.89 3.37 16.45
C ILE A 200 -21.48 4.55 17.31
N HIS A 201 -22.43 5.42 17.62
CA HIS A 201 -22.20 6.50 18.57
C HIS A 201 -22.05 5.96 19.99
N GLY A 202 -21.00 6.39 20.70
CA GLY A 202 -20.64 5.84 22.01
C GLY A 202 -21.75 5.96 23.07
N GLU A 203 -22.40 7.12 23.17
CA GLU A 203 -23.39 7.37 24.23
C GLU A 203 -24.76 6.74 23.96
N SER A 204 -25.25 6.85 22.72
CA SER A 204 -26.61 6.46 22.37
C SER A 204 -26.74 5.03 21.83
N LEU A 205 -25.60 4.40 21.52
CA LEU A 205 -25.48 3.13 20.80
C LEU A 205 -26.24 3.11 19.47
N LYS A 206 -26.58 4.29 18.93
CA LYS A 206 -27.26 4.43 17.64
C LYS A 206 -26.23 4.42 16.52
N ASN A 207 -26.64 3.89 15.37
CA ASN A 207 -25.84 3.94 14.17
C ASN A 207 -25.77 5.39 13.66
N ALA A 208 -24.58 5.82 13.31
CA ALA A 208 -24.28 7.14 12.80
C ALA A 208 -23.45 7.00 11.53
N SER A 209 -23.63 7.94 10.61
CA SER A 209 -22.75 8.09 9.45
C SER A 209 -22.28 9.52 9.30
N LYS A 210 -21.09 9.66 8.72
CA LYS A 210 -20.46 10.94 8.37
C LYS A 210 -19.78 10.80 7.03
N VAL A 211 -19.76 11.88 6.26
CA VAL A 211 -19.10 11.92 4.97
C VAL A 211 -18.02 13.00 5.02
N LEU A 212 -16.79 12.63 4.68
CA LEU A 212 -15.69 13.58 4.50
C LEU A 212 -15.48 13.81 3.01
N ASP A 213 -15.61 15.06 2.57
CA ASP A 213 -15.13 15.46 1.24
C ASP A 213 -13.60 15.61 1.31
N ALA A 214 -12.88 14.73 0.63
CA ALA A 214 -11.42 14.68 0.65
C ALA A 214 -10.79 15.87 -0.08
N ARG A 215 -11.51 16.50 -1.01
CA ARG A 215 -11.02 17.67 -1.74
C ARG A 215 -11.15 18.93 -0.90
N THR A 216 -12.30 19.16 -0.27
CA THR A 216 -12.53 20.36 0.55
C THR A 216 -12.06 20.20 1.99
N GLN A 217 -11.76 18.97 2.43
CA GLN A 217 -11.46 18.64 3.83
C GLN A 217 -12.59 19.13 4.75
N THR A 218 -13.83 18.88 4.37
CA THR A 218 -15.01 19.25 5.18
C THR A 218 -15.88 18.05 5.46
N TRP A 219 -16.31 17.93 6.71
CA TRP A 219 -17.28 16.93 7.13
C TRP A 219 -18.69 17.42 6.81
N ASP A 220 -19.43 16.62 6.07
CA ASP A 220 -20.84 16.86 5.79
C ASP A 220 -21.73 16.12 6.81
N HIS A 221 -22.89 16.70 7.06
CA HIS A 221 -23.95 16.10 7.85
C HIS A 221 -24.78 15.19 6.95
N VAL A 222 -24.65 13.87 7.08
CA VAL A 222 -25.52 12.96 6.31
C VAL A 222 -26.09 11.81 7.17
N VAL A 223 -27.42 11.77 7.11
CA VAL A 223 -28.44 10.78 7.50
C VAL A 223 -27.98 9.60 8.33
N SER A 224 -28.40 9.57 9.61
CA SER A 224 -28.31 8.39 10.46
C SER A 224 -28.88 7.16 9.75
N ILE A 225 -28.15 6.05 9.78
CA ILE A 225 -28.66 4.75 9.33
C ILE A 225 -29.92 4.45 10.16
N PRO A 226 -31.12 4.38 9.54
CA PRO A 226 -32.36 4.20 10.29
C PRO A 226 -32.35 2.90 11.10
N CYS A 227 -32.80 2.96 12.36
CA CYS A 227 -32.94 1.77 13.22
C CYS A 227 -33.90 0.71 12.65
N SER A 228 -34.75 1.07 11.68
CA SER A 228 -35.58 0.11 10.96
C SER A 228 -34.78 -0.80 10.02
N LEU A 229 -33.60 -0.35 9.57
CA LEU A 229 -32.74 -1.11 8.66
C LEU A 229 -31.71 -1.97 9.41
N THR A 230 -31.46 -1.66 10.68
CA THR A 230 -30.43 -2.30 11.51
C THR A 230 -30.83 -2.25 12.98
N ARG A 231 -30.65 -3.33 13.74
CA ARG A 231 -30.80 -3.27 15.20
C ARG A 231 -29.71 -2.37 15.79
N ARG A 232 -30.02 -1.82 16.97
CA ARG A 232 -29.15 -0.89 17.69
C ARG A 232 -27.83 -1.59 18.06
N GLY A 233 -26.69 -1.03 17.64
CA GLY A 233 -25.36 -1.45 18.11
C GLY A 233 -24.66 -2.60 17.35
N ALA A 234 -24.73 -2.63 16.02
CA ALA A 234 -23.97 -3.60 15.22
C ALA A 234 -22.45 -3.35 15.28
N LEU A 235 -21.71 -4.09 16.13
CA LEU A 235 -20.27 -3.86 16.38
C LEU A 235 -19.37 -4.33 15.24
N ASN A 236 -19.82 -5.30 14.44
CA ASN A 236 -19.05 -5.91 13.35
C ASN A 236 -19.43 -5.33 12.00
N MET A 237 -19.09 -4.06 11.79
CA MET A 237 -19.35 -3.34 10.53
C MET A 237 -18.19 -3.52 9.54
N ARG A 238 -18.52 -3.78 8.28
CA ARG A 238 -17.57 -3.71 7.16
C ARG A 238 -18.18 -2.95 6.00
N SER A 239 -17.46 -1.93 5.54
CA SER A 239 -17.88 -1.07 4.44
C SER A 239 -17.13 -1.39 3.15
N VAL A 240 -17.81 -1.25 2.02
CA VAL A 240 -17.25 -1.38 0.66
C VAL A 240 -18.00 -0.46 -0.30
N CYS A 241 -17.38 -0.05 -1.40
CA CYS A 241 -18.07 0.62 -2.51
C CYS A 241 -18.36 -0.41 -3.60
N ILE A 242 -19.59 -0.46 -4.11
CA ILE A 242 -19.95 -1.26 -5.29
C ILE A 242 -20.90 -0.40 -6.14
N ASP A 243 -20.67 -0.35 -7.45
CA ASP A 243 -21.47 0.43 -8.40
C ASP A 243 -21.59 1.91 -7.99
N GLY A 244 -20.50 2.48 -7.47
CA GLY A 244 -20.47 3.86 -6.97
C GLY A 244 -21.35 4.09 -5.73
N LYS A 245 -21.77 3.04 -5.03
CA LYS A 245 -22.60 3.14 -3.82
C LYS A 245 -21.87 2.59 -2.59
N PRO A 246 -21.81 3.35 -1.49
CA PRO A 246 -21.36 2.84 -0.20
C PRO A 246 -22.31 1.74 0.29
N HIS A 247 -21.76 0.57 0.61
CA HIS A 247 -22.45 -0.54 1.25
C HIS A 247 -21.82 -0.79 2.62
N VAL A 248 -22.64 -1.08 3.61
CA VAL A 248 -22.22 -1.39 4.98
C VAL A 248 -22.88 -2.70 5.39
N ALA A 249 -22.06 -3.74 5.55
CA ALA A 249 -22.47 -5.00 6.12
C ALA A 249 -22.46 -4.91 7.65
N THR A 250 -23.54 -5.36 8.27
CA THR A 250 -23.81 -5.32 9.71
C THR A 250 -24.26 -6.70 10.20
N ASP A 251 -24.54 -6.83 11.50
CA ASP A 251 -25.09 -8.08 12.05
C ASP A 251 -26.50 -8.41 11.54
N ASP A 252 -27.27 -7.41 11.11
CA ASP A 252 -28.67 -7.57 10.69
C ASP A 252 -28.88 -7.63 9.17
N GLY A 253 -27.81 -7.44 8.40
CA GLY A 253 -27.87 -7.40 6.94
C GLY A 253 -26.95 -6.34 6.36
N VAL A 254 -27.24 -5.94 5.12
CA VAL A 254 -26.48 -4.92 4.40
C VAL A 254 -27.37 -3.70 4.20
N VAL A 255 -26.81 -2.52 4.41
CA VAL A 255 -27.43 -1.25 4.02
C VAL A 255 -26.57 -0.58 2.96
N CYS A 256 -27.17 0.08 1.98
CA CYS A 256 -26.46 0.85 0.98
C CYS A 256 -26.94 2.30 0.95
N TYR A 257 -26.05 3.21 0.56
CA TYR A 257 -26.35 4.63 0.52
C TYR A 257 -26.65 5.06 -0.91
N ASN A 258 -27.87 5.58 -1.11
CA ASN A 258 -28.29 6.16 -2.37
C ASN A 258 -27.95 7.65 -2.37
N SER A 259 -26.93 8.02 -3.16
CA SER A 259 -26.44 9.40 -3.26
C SER A 259 -27.44 10.36 -3.92
N GLN A 260 -28.31 9.86 -4.79
CA GLN A 260 -29.33 10.67 -5.47
C GLN A 260 -30.46 11.06 -4.51
N GLU A 261 -30.89 10.12 -3.68
CA GLU A 261 -31.97 10.34 -2.71
C GLU A 261 -31.47 10.81 -1.34
N GLY A 262 -30.15 10.79 -1.12
CA GLY A 262 -29.53 11.23 0.11
C GLY A 262 -29.86 10.35 1.33
N LYS A 263 -30.17 9.06 1.14
CA LYS A 263 -30.64 8.17 2.22
C LYS A 263 -30.04 6.77 2.15
N TRP A 264 -30.08 6.09 3.29
CA TRP A 264 -29.74 4.67 3.40
C TRP A 264 -30.95 3.79 3.04
N GLU A 265 -30.71 2.73 2.28
CA GLU A 265 -31.69 1.73 1.87
C GLU A 265 -31.20 0.31 2.22
N LEU A 266 -32.12 -0.66 2.23
CA LEU A 266 -31.79 -2.05 2.49
C LEU A 266 -31.08 -2.64 1.27
N GLY A 267 -29.90 -3.20 1.49
CA GLY A 267 -29.12 -3.90 0.48
C GLY A 267 -29.32 -5.42 0.53
N GLU A 268 -28.61 -6.12 -0.35
CA GLU A 268 -28.72 -7.56 -0.47
C GLU A 268 -28.09 -8.31 0.71
N ALA A 269 -28.90 -9.05 1.47
CA ALA A 269 -28.46 -9.65 2.73
C ALA A 269 -27.31 -10.68 2.56
N LYS A 270 -27.33 -11.49 1.48
CA LYS A 270 -26.29 -12.53 1.26
C LYS A 270 -24.93 -11.92 0.91
N MET A 271 -24.91 -10.70 0.36
CA MET A 271 -23.68 -9.94 0.16
C MET A 271 -22.94 -9.83 1.50
N GLY A 272 -23.62 -9.57 2.60
CA GLY A 272 -23.01 -9.27 3.91
C GLY A 272 -22.12 -10.36 4.52
N SER A 273 -22.05 -11.56 3.96
CA SER A 273 -21.21 -12.64 4.49
C SER A 273 -19.70 -12.35 4.45
N PHE A 274 -19.23 -11.36 3.69
CA PHE A 274 -17.81 -10.95 3.74
C PHE A 274 -17.41 -10.34 5.09
N ARG A 275 -18.37 -9.83 5.88
CA ARG A 275 -18.11 -9.14 7.15
C ARG A 275 -17.41 -9.99 8.20
N PHE A 276 -17.48 -11.31 8.06
CA PHE A 276 -16.87 -12.27 8.99
C PHE A 276 -15.35 -12.37 8.83
N SER A 277 -14.75 -11.64 7.87
CA SER A 277 -13.31 -11.62 7.63
C SER A 277 -12.84 -10.23 7.21
N ASP A 278 -11.56 -9.92 7.47
CA ASP A 278 -10.85 -8.74 6.94
C ASP A 278 -10.25 -9.00 5.54
N SER A 279 -10.53 -10.17 4.97
CA SER A 279 -10.05 -10.61 3.66
C SER A 279 -11.08 -10.33 2.57
N TYR A 280 -11.31 -9.06 2.27
CA TYR A 280 -12.18 -8.63 1.17
C TYR A 280 -11.64 -7.40 0.45
N CYS A 281 -12.00 -7.25 -0.82
CA CYS A 281 -11.79 -6.02 -1.59
C CYS A 281 -12.83 -5.93 -2.70
N GLU A 282 -13.03 -4.72 -3.24
CA GLU A 282 -13.71 -4.54 -4.50
C GLU A 282 -12.67 -4.32 -5.60
N VAL A 283 -12.92 -4.91 -6.77
CA VAL A 283 -12.14 -4.72 -7.99
C VAL A 283 -13.14 -4.66 -9.16
N GLU A 284 -13.12 -3.58 -9.93
CA GLU A 284 -14.01 -3.36 -11.08
C GLU A 284 -15.50 -3.60 -10.77
N ASN A 285 -15.99 -3.05 -9.67
CA ASN A 285 -17.35 -3.21 -9.11
C ASN A 285 -17.72 -4.64 -8.68
N VAL A 286 -16.76 -5.56 -8.61
CA VAL A 286 -16.99 -6.92 -8.10
C VAL A 286 -16.37 -7.05 -6.72
N LEU A 287 -17.15 -7.53 -5.76
CA LEU A 287 -16.68 -7.81 -4.41
C LEU A 287 -16.06 -9.21 -4.33
N TYR A 288 -14.80 -9.25 -3.91
CA TYR A 288 -14.05 -10.47 -3.65
C TYR A 288 -13.87 -10.68 -2.15
N SER A 289 -13.87 -11.94 -1.71
CA SER A 289 -13.48 -12.28 -0.34
C SER A 289 -12.79 -13.65 -0.28
N VAL A 290 -12.14 -13.91 0.85
CA VAL A 290 -11.66 -15.27 1.20
C VAL A 290 -12.61 -15.89 2.20
N TYR A 291 -13.05 -17.11 1.91
CA TYR A 291 -13.86 -17.93 2.81
C TYR A 291 -13.34 -19.37 2.78
N ASP A 292 -13.14 -19.96 3.95
CA ASP A 292 -12.60 -21.32 4.12
C ASP A 292 -11.32 -21.57 3.29
N GLY A 293 -10.43 -20.58 3.29
CA GLY A 293 -9.16 -20.65 2.56
C GLY A 293 -9.24 -20.55 1.05
N MET A 294 -10.43 -20.31 0.48
CA MET A 294 -10.67 -20.17 -0.95
C MET A 294 -11.10 -18.74 -1.30
N LEU A 295 -10.64 -18.25 -2.44
CA LEU A 295 -11.11 -16.99 -3.01
C LEU A 295 -12.47 -17.19 -3.66
N ARG A 296 -13.35 -16.22 -3.44
CA ARG A 296 -14.70 -16.17 -3.99
C ARG A 296 -15.06 -14.74 -4.39
N TRP A 297 -16.02 -14.61 -5.27
CA TRP A 297 -16.57 -13.33 -5.72
C TRP A 297 -18.08 -13.32 -5.55
N TYR A 298 -18.65 -12.13 -5.39
CA TYR A 298 -20.08 -11.93 -5.22
C TYR A 298 -20.71 -11.58 -6.57
N ASP A 299 -21.62 -12.44 -7.01
CA ASP A 299 -22.43 -12.25 -8.20
C ASP A 299 -23.68 -11.43 -7.82
N GLY A 300 -23.63 -10.14 -8.11
CA GLY A 300 -24.70 -9.19 -7.81
C GLY A 300 -25.98 -9.42 -8.63
N GLU A 301 -25.89 -10.07 -9.80
CA GLU A 301 -27.04 -10.27 -10.69
C GLU A 301 -28.01 -11.33 -10.12
N VAL A 302 -27.46 -12.36 -9.48
CA VAL A 302 -28.26 -13.45 -8.87
C VAL A 302 -28.08 -13.58 -7.35
N ASN A 303 -27.35 -12.65 -6.73
CA ASN A 303 -27.21 -12.53 -5.28
C ASN A 303 -26.63 -13.82 -4.65
N VAL A 304 -25.49 -14.29 -5.16
CA VAL A 304 -24.78 -15.47 -4.64
C VAL A 304 -23.27 -15.28 -4.63
N TRP A 305 -22.60 -15.99 -3.72
CA TRP A 305 -21.15 -16.10 -3.72
C TRP A 305 -20.71 -17.28 -4.58
N ARG A 306 -19.72 -17.06 -5.45
CA ARG A 306 -19.14 -18.07 -6.35
C ARG A 306 -17.65 -18.22 -6.11
N SER A 307 -17.12 -19.41 -6.31
CA SER A 307 -15.68 -19.64 -6.27
C SER A 307 -14.98 -18.89 -7.40
N LEU A 308 -13.77 -18.37 -7.10
CA LEU A 308 -12.87 -17.83 -8.12
C LEU A 308 -12.03 -18.97 -8.70
N GLU A 309 -12.12 -19.18 -10.01
CA GLU A 309 -11.45 -20.29 -10.69
C GLU A 309 -10.10 -19.86 -11.30
N GLY A 310 -9.32 -20.81 -11.83
CA GLY A 310 -8.12 -20.51 -12.62
C GLY A 310 -6.83 -20.20 -11.86
N LEU A 311 -6.85 -20.19 -10.52
CA LEU A 311 -5.78 -19.80 -9.60
C LEU A 311 -4.56 -20.75 -9.53
N VAL A 312 -4.10 -21.23 -10.69
CA VAL A 312 -3.00 -22.20 -10.80
C VAL A 312 -1.73 -21.61 -10.20
N GLY A 313 -1.16 -22.31 -9.21
CA GLY A 313 0.07 -21.91 -8.52
C GLY A 313 -0.15 -21.11 -7.25
N LEU A 314 -1.35 -20.58 -7.00
CA LEU A 314 -1.69 -19.97 -5.71
C LEU A 314 -1.98 -21.07 -4.67
N PRO A 315 -1.39 -21.01 -3.46
CA PRO A 315 -1.69 -22.00 -2.43
C PRO A 315 -3.10 -21.78 -1.87
N LYS A 316 -3.73 -22.86 -1.40
CA LYS A 316 -4.89 -22.74 -0.50
C LYS A 316 -4.44 -22.16 0.83
N PHE A 317 -5.20 -21.22 1.39
CA PHE A 317 -4.88 -20.61 2.67
C PHE A 317 -5.36 -21.51 3.80
N LEU A 318 -4.46 -21.89 4.71
CA LEU A 318 -4.83 -22.70 5.87
C LEU A 318 -5.69 -21.89 6.87
N PRO A 319 -6.53 -22.54 7.69
CA PRO A 319 -7.23 -21.88 8.78
C PRO A 319 -6.28 -21.06 9.67
N GLY A 320 -6.67 -19.83 9.98
CA GLY A 320 -5.88 -18.91 10.84
C GLY A 320 -4.78 -18.13 10.13
N VAL A 321 -4.55 -18.33 8.83
CA VAL A 321 -3.66 -17.47 8.02
C VAL A 321 -4.31 -16.11 7.84
N SER A 322 -3.56 -15.02 8.08
CA SER A 322 -4.07 -13.68 7.79
C SER A 322 -3.92 -13.40 6.31
N VAL A 323 -5.05 -13.13 5.64
CA VAL A 323 -5.08 -12.74 4.22
C VAL A 323 -5.66 -11.34 4.10
N ARG A 324 -5.07 -10.50 3.24
CA ARG A 324 -5.61 -9.19 2.85
C ARG A 324 -5.68 -9.12 1.33
N LEU A 325 -6.78 -8.55 0.85
CA LEU A 325 -7.03 -8.32 -0.57
C LEU A 325 -7.06 -6.82 -0.82
N CYS A 326 -6.65 -6.39 -2.01
CA CYS A 326 -6.90 -5.04 -2.49
C CYS A 326 -6.90 -5.01 -4.02
N ASP A 327 -7.61 -4.03 -4.59
CA ASP A 327 -7.45 -3.65 -5.99
C ASP A 327 -6.04 -3.12 -6.23
N TYR A 328 -5.47 -3.48 -7.37
CA TYR A 328 -4.17 -3.04 -7.87
C TYR A 328 -4.29 -2.78 -9.37
N GLY A 329 -5.03 -1.73 -9.73
CA GLY A 329 -5.16 -1.30 -11.13
C GLY A 329 -5.97 -2.27 -11.98
N GLY A 330 -7.07 -2.81 -11.43
CA GLY A 330 -7.93 -3.81 -12.08
C GLY A 330 -7.50 -5.25 -11.79
N ASN A 331 -6.26 -5.47 -11.34
CA ASN A 331 -5.81 -6.75 -10.83
C ASN A 331 -6.11 -6.87 -9.33
N MET A 332 -6.30 -8.08 -8.85
CA MET A 332 -6.41 -8.34 -7.41
C MET A 332 -5.04 -8.69 -6.83
N VAL A 333 -4.63 -7.97 -5.80
CA VAL A 333 -3.47 -8.35 -4.99
C VAL A 333 -3.92 -9.12 -3.76
N VAL A 334 -3.21 -10.22 -3.48
CA VAL A 334 -3.41 -11.05 -2.29
C VAL A 334 -2.13 -11.04 -1.48
N VAL A 335 -2.21 -10.53 -0.25
CA VAL A 335 -1.11 -10.55 0.72
C VAL A 335 -1.46 -11.48 1.85
N TRP A 336 -0.57 -12.41 2.17
CA TRP A 336 -0.77 -13.31 3.29
C TRP A 336 0.54 -13.62 3.99
N ASP A 337 0.41 -14.22 5.14
CA ASP A 337 1.53 -14.50 6.00
C ASP A 337 1.74 -15.99 6.23
N LYS A 338 2.99 -16.37 6.45
CA LYS A 338 3.41 -17.76 6.65
C LYS A 338 4.34 -17.85 7.84
N ASN A 339 3.84 -18.43 8.93
CA ASN A 339 4.61 -18.66 10.15
C ASN A 339 5.79 -19.59 9.89
N MET A 340 6.97 -19.19 10.35
CA MET A 340 8.17 -20.02 10.34
C MET A 340 8.44 -20.42 11.80
N LEU A 341 7.75 -21.48 12.25
CA LEU A 341 7.70 -21.91 13.66
C LEU A 341 9.09 -22.10 14.30
N SER A 342 10.11 -22.41 13.51
CA SER A 342 11.48 -22.65 13.97
C SER A 342 12.32 -21.39 14.19
N SER A 343 11.95 -20.23 13.63
CA SER A 343 12.80 -19.02 13.65
C SER A 343 12.23 -17.85 14.45
N GLY A 344 11.01 -17.94 14.97
CA GLY A 344 10.33 -16.79 15.62
C GLY A 344 9.97 -15.67 14.64
N GLU A 345 10.01 -15.96 13.34
CA GLU A 345 9.70 -15.02 12.26
C GLU A 345 8.51 -15.50 11.43
N LYS A 346 7.99 -14.57 10.64
CA LYS A 346 6.90 -14.78 9.70
C LYS A 346 7.29 -14.20 8.35
N LYS A 347 7.02 -14.96 7.28
CA LYS A 347 7.19 -14.47 5.91
C LYS A 347 5.89 -13.84 5.44
N ILE A 348 5.99 -12.67 4.82
CA ILE A 348 4.91 -12.04 4.08
C ILE A 348 5.08 -12.40 2.61
N LEU A 349 4.05 -13.00 2.06
CA LEU A 349 3.93 -13.40 0.66
C LEU A 349 2.91 -12.48 -0.02
N CYS A 350 3.15 -12.18 -1.28
CA CYS A 350 2.27 -11.36 -2.09
C CYS A 350 2.10 -12.03 -3.46
N ALA A 351 0.89 -11.95 -3.98
CA ALA A 351 0.55 -12.39 -5.33
C ALA A 351 -0.28 -11.31 -6.02
N GLU A 352 -0.04 -11.12 -7.31
CA GLU A 352 -0.92 -10.36 -8.19
C GLU A 352 -1.70 -11.34 -9.07
N ILE A 353 -3.00 -11.12 -9.16
CA ILE A 353 -3.94 -11.98 -9.87
C ILE A 353 -4.69 -11.13 -10.89
N ALA A 354 -4.44 -11.39 -12.17
CA ALA A 354 -5.24 -10.84 -13.25
C ALA A 354 -6.64 -11.48 -13.25
N LEU A 355 -7.67 -10.66 -13.34
CA LEU A 355 -9.06 -11.11 -13.32
C LEU A 355 -9.62 -11.07 -14.74
N GLU A 356 -10.26 -12.16 -15.16
CA GLU A 356 -10.87 -12.28 -16.48
C GLU A 356 -12.31 -12.79 -16.33
N ARG A 357 -13.29 -11.97 -16.73
CA ARG A 357 -14.69 -12.40 -16.75
C ARG A 357 -14.97 -13.23 -18.00
N ARG A 358 -15.33 -14.51 -17.81
CA ARG A 358 -15.59 -15.48 -18.89
C ARG A 358 -17.09 -15.78 -18.96
N GLY A 359 -17.81 -14.91 -19.66
CA GLY A 359 -19.27 -14.98 -19.74
C GLY A 359 -19.96 -14.44 -18.49
N VAL A 360 -21.22 -14.83 -18.29
CA VAL A 360 -22.07 -14.25 -17.23
C VAL A 360 -21.74 -14.81 -15.85
N TRP A 361 -21.33 -16.08 -15.77
CA TRP A 361 -21.33 -16.87 -14.53
C TRP A 361 -19.95 -17.20 -13.98
N GLU A 362 -18.88 -16.79 -14.64
CA GLU A 362 -17.52 -17.17 -14.29
C GLU A 362 -16.55 -15.99 -14.32
N ILE A 363 -15.73 -15.91 -13.29
CA ILE A 363 -14.53 -15.08 -13.25
C ILE A 363 -13.36 -16.02 -13.00
N TRP A 364 -12.31 -15.84 -13.79
CA TRP A 364 -11.06 -16.59 -13.69
C TRP A 364 -9.95 -15.66 -13.19
N GLY A 365 -9.11 -16.18 -12.30
CA GLY A 365 -7.92 -15.50 -11.79
C GLY A 365 -6.65 -16.11 -12.35
N GLY A 366 -5.90 -15.37 -13.17
CA GLY A 366 -4.55 -15.73 -13.62
C GLY A 366 -3.50 -15.19 -12.65
N VAL A 367 -2.66 -16.06 -12.08
CA VAL A 367 -1.57 -15.62 -11.18
C VAL A 367 -0.42 -15.05 -12.01
N GLU A 368 -0.27 -13.72 -12.00
CA GLU A 368 0.79 -13.02 -12.73
C GLU A 368 2.17 -13.25 -12.08
N TRP A 369 2.22 -13.14 -10.76
CA TRP A 369 3.41 -13.46 -9.98
C TRP A 369 3.06 -13.80 -8.53
N ILE A 370 3.96 -14.51 -7.88
CA ILE A 370 3.95 -14.77 -6.44
C ILE A 370 5.37 -14.56 -5.94
N ASP A 371 5.53 -13.77 -4.87
CA ASP A 371 6.84 -13.54 -4.30
C ASP A 371 6.84 -13.45 -2.76
N HIS A 372 7.98 -13.80 -2.18
CA HIS A 372 8.32 -13.47 -0.79
C HIS A 372 8.84 -12.04 -0.75
N VAL A 373 8.03 -11.16 -0.16
CA VAL A 373 8.27 -9.72 -0.21
C VAL A 373 8.87 -9.14 1.07
N LEU A 374 8.67 -9.81 2.22
CA LEU A 374 9.19 -9.34 3.52
C LEU A 374 9.30 -10.49 4.54
N THR A 375 10.26 -10.41 5.45
CA THR A 375 10.29 -11.24 6.67
C THR A 375 10.18 -10.31 7.88
N VAL A 376 9.31 -10.65 8.84
CA VAL A 376 9.07 -9.88 10.06
C VAL A 376 9.06 -10.80 11.28
N PRO A 377 9.28 -10.29 12.51
CA PRO A 377 9.07 -11.05 13.73
C PRO A 377 7.63 -11.55 13.86
N ILE A 378 7.40 -12.68 14.52
CA ILE A 378 6.07 -13.32 14.64
C ILE A 378 5.01 -12.43 15.32
N GLY A 379 5.43 -11.44 16.12
CA GLY A 379 4.53 -10.49 16.76
C GLY A 379 3.90 -9.46 15.81
N TYR A 380 4.30 -9.42 14.54
CA TYR A 380 3.67 -8.58 13.53
C TYR A 380 2.49 -9.29 12.86
N TYR A 381 1.39 -8.58 12.69
CA TYR A 381 0.26 -9.00 11.87
C TYR A 381 -0.05 -8.00 10.77
N ILE A 382 -0.68 -8.48 9.71
CA ILE A 382 -1.11 -7.64 8.59
C ILE A 382 -2.38 -6.90 9.00
N VAL A 383 -2.34 -5.56 9.04
CA VAL A 383 -3.52 -4.72 9.29
C VAL A 383 -4.34 -4.63 8.02
N LYS A 384 -3.79 -4.06 6.95
CA LYS A 384 -4.48 -3.84 5.67
C LYS A 384 -3.49 -3.71 4.51
N ALA A 385 -3.89 -4.16 3.33
CA ALA A 385 -3.26 -3.84 2.06
C ALA A 385 -4.15 -2.81 1.33
N LEU A 386 -3.54 -1.78 0.76
CA LEU A 386 -4.22 -0.67 0.10
C LEU A 386 -3.43 -0.26 -1.14
N THR A 387 -4.13 0.34 -2.10
CA THR A 387 -3.50 0.94 -3.27
C THR A 387 -3.79 2.43 -3.29
N ALA A 388 -2.79 3.23 -3.64
CA ALA A 388 -2.96 4.67 -3.89
C ALA A 388 -2.51 5.01 -5.31
N MET A 389 -3.22 5.93 -5.96
CA MET A 389 -2.94 6.40 -7.32
C MET A 389 -1.96 7.57 -7.24
N VAL A 390 -0.74 7.39 -7.79
CA VAL A 390 0.35 8.37 -7.63
C VAL A 390 1.06 8.72 -8.93
#